data_AF-A0A932ZYY8-F1
#
_entry.id   AF-A0A932ZYY8-F1
#
_cell.length_a   1.000
_cell.length_b   1.000
_cell.length_c   1.000
_cell.angle_alpha   90.00
_cell.angle_beta   90.00
_cell.angle_gamma   90.00
#
_symmetry.space_group_name_H-M   'P 1'
#
loop_
_entity.id
_entity.type
_entity.pdbx_description
1 polymer ?
#
loop_
_entity_poly.entity_id
_entity_poly.type
_entity_poly.pdbx_seq_one_letter_code
_entity_poly.pdbx_strand_id
1 'polypeptide(L)'
;VGGYRERRHRALEDVARRAAERAVQEGREISLEPMDARERRIIHVTLKSHPRVYTFSQGEGLLRYVVVAPRREGVEPPASEAVDDRNPGAADQVA
;
A
#
# COMPACT_ATOMS: atom_id res chain seq x y z
N VAL A 1 19.96 -12.53 -20.81
CA VAL A 1 18.57 -12.13 -20.47
C VAL A 1 18.54 -11.64 -19.03
N GLY A 2 18.63 -10.32 -18.78
CA GLY A 2 18.83 -9.76 -17.42
C GLY A 2 17.82 -8.71 -16.95
N GLY A 3 16.88 -8.27 -17.80
CA GLY A 3 16.03 -7.10 -17.52
C GLY A 3 14.66 -7.38 -16.91
N TYR A 4 14.26 -8.63 -16.68
CA TYR A 4 12.91 -8.95 -16.21
C TYR A 4 12.61 -8.35 -14.83
N ARG A 5 13.55 -8.49 -13.88
CA ARG A 5 13.38 -8.00 -12.51
C ARG A 5 13.18 -6.48 -12.46
N GLU A 6 13.95 -5.74 -13.25
CA GLU A 6 13.87 -4.28 -13.29
C GLU A 6 12.60 -3.81 -14.01
N ARG A 7 12.21 -4.45 -15.13
CA ARG A 7 10.94 -4.16 -15.79
C ARG A 7 9.74 -4.44 -14.87
N ARG A 8 9.77 -5.54 -14.12
CA ARG A 8 8.73 -5.88 -13.15
C ARG A 8 8.65 -4.87 -12.02
N HIS A 9 9.82 -4.43 -11.50
CA HIS A 9 9.88 -3.39 -10.47
C HIS A 9 9.21 -2.09 -10.92
N ARG A 10 9.60 -1.58 -12.09
CA ARG A 10 9.00 -0.36 -12.67
C ARG A 10 7.50 -0.51 -12.92
N ALA A 11 7.07 -1.67 -13.42
CA ALA A 11 5.65 -1.94 -13.63
C ALA A 11 4.84 -1.89 -12.32
N LEU A 12 5.40 -2.38 -11.20
CA LEU A 12 4.75 -2.31 -9.89
C LEU A 12 4.71 -0.87 -9.35
N GLU A 13 5.76 -0.08 -9.54
CA GLU A 13 5.74 1.37 -9.23
C GLU A 13 4.66 2.11 -10.02
N ASP A 14 4.47 1.76 -11.30
CA ASP A 14 3.41 2.33 -12.15
C ASP A 14 2.01 1.90 -11.70
N VAL A 15 1.85 0.64 -11.27
CA VAL A 15 0.58 0.16 -10.69
C VAL A 15 0.28 0.92 -9.40
N ALA A 16 1.28 1.08 -8.52
CA ALA A 16 1.12 1.81 -7.26
C ALA A 16 0.64 3.25 -7.50
N ARG A 17 1.32 3.98 -8.39
CA ARG A 17 0.99 5.39 -8.70
C ARG A 17 -0.42 5.52 -9.29
N ARG A 18 -0.79 4.68 -10.26
CA ARG A 18 -2.13 4.68 -10.84
C ARG A 18 -3.22 4.34 -9.83
N ALA A 19 -2.96 3.40 -8.93
CA ALA A 19 -3.90 3.06 -7.87
C ALA A 19 -4.07 4.21 -6.87
N ALA A 20 -2.99 4.93 -6.53
CA ALA A 20 -3.05 6.10 -5.67
C ALA A 20 -3.86 7.24 -6.31
N GLU A 21 -3.64 7.52 -7.60
CA GLU A 21 -4.42 8.52 -8.34
C GLU A 21 -5.91 8.17 -8.33
N ARG A 22 -6.25 6.92 -8.62
CA ARG A 22 -7.63 6.43 -8.57
C ARG A 22 -8.23 6.51 -7.18
N ALA A 23 -7.50 6.11 -6.15
CA ALA A 23 -7.97 6.17 -4.77
C ALA A 23 -8.33 7.61 -4.37
N VAL A 24 -7.48 8.58 -4.74
CA VAL A 24 -7.72 10.01 -4.50
C VAL A 24 -8.90 10.52 -5.33
N GLN A 25 -8.95 10.21 -6.62
CA GLN A 25 -9.99 10.69 -7.54
C GLN A 25 -11.37 10.15 -7.18
N GLU A 26 -11.45 8.86 -6.86
CA GLU A 26 -12.69 8.18 -6.54
C GLU A 26 -13.07 8.34 -5.05
N GLY A 27 -12.16 8.86 -4.22
CA GLY A 27 -12.39 9.06 -2.79
C GLY A 27 -12.64 7.77 -2.01
N ARG A 28 -12.20 6.63 -2.54
CA ARG A 28 -12.42 5.28 -1.99
C ARG A 28 -11.17 4.42 -2.09
N GLU A 29 -11.18 3.33 -1.34
CA GLU A 29 -10.10 2.35 -1.33
C GLU A 29 -10.01 1.58 -2.66
N ILE A 30 -8.76 1.30 -3.06
CA ILE A 30 -8.43 0.50 -4.23
C ILE A 30 -7.60 -0.70 -3.80
N SER A 31 -8.15 -1.90 -3.96
CA SER A 31 -7.44 -3.16 -3.75
C SER A 31 -6.66 -3.54 -5.00
N LEU A 32 -5.38 -3.87 -4.83
CA LEU A 32 -4.56 -4.44 -5.89
C LEU A 32 -4.75 -5.96 -5.98
N GLU A 33 -4.26 -6.55 -7.08
CA GLU A 33 -4.19 -8.00 -7.19
C GLU A 33 -3.26 -8.60 -6.12
N PRO A 34 -3.56 -9.82 -5.62
CA PRO A 34 -2.64 -10.54 -4.73
C PRO A 34 -1.26 -10.70 -5.37
N MET A 35 -0.21 -10.51 -4.56
CA MET A 35 1.17 -10.52 -5.03
C MET A 35 2.13 -10.96 -3.91
N ASP A 36 3.35 -11.35 -4.28
CA ASP A 36 4.31 -11.84 -3.30
C ASP A 36 4.76 -10.74 -2.31
N ALA A 37 5.39 -11.12 -1.21
CA ALA A 37 5.82 -10.17 -0.18
C ALA A 37 6.81 -9.10 -0.69
N ARG A 38 7.65 -9.44 -1.68
CA ARG A 38 8.62 -8.51 -2.27
C ARG A 38 7.90 -7.49 -3.13
N GLU A 39 6.92 -7.92 -3.93
CA GLU A 39 6.10 -7.05 -4.75
C GLU A 39 5.26 -6.09 -3.90
N ARG A 40 4.61 -6.59 -2.83
CA ARG A 40 3.88 -5.74 -1.87
C ARG A 40 4.78 -4.69 -1.25
N ARG A 41 6.01 -5.05 -0.87
CA ARG A 41 6.99 -4.10 -0.33
C ARG A 41 7.31 -2.97 -1.31
N ILE A 42 7.40 -3.25 -2.61
CA ILE A 42 7.63 -2.23 -3.64
C ILE A 42 6.49 -1.21 -3.63
N ILE A 43 5.23 -1.68 -3.61
CA ILE A 43 4.06 -0.79 -3.54
C ILE A 43 4.09 0.08 -2.27
N HIS A 44 4.30 -0.55 -1.10
CA HIS A 44 4.34 0.16 0.18
C HIS A 44 5.44 1.24 0.20
N VAL A 45 6.65 0.92 -0.26
CA VAL A 45 7.76 1.89 -0.30
C VAL A 45 7.48 3.00 -1.31
N THR A 46 6.95 2.66 -2.49
CA THR A 46 6.61 3.64 -3.54
C THR A 46 5.63 4.70 -3.03
N LEU A 47 4.64 4.29 -2.24
CA LEU A 47 3.58 5.19 -1.75
C LEU A 47 3.82 5.70 -0.32
N LYS A 48 4.90 5.29 0.36
CA LYS A 48 5.17 5.64 1.77
C LYS A 48 5.13 7.15 2.02
N SER A 49 5.72 7.92 1.12
CA SER A 49 5.83 9.38 1.22
C SER A 49 4.73 10.13 0.45
N HIS A 50 3.70 9.42 -0.03
CA HIS A 50 2.65 10.06 -0.81
C HIS A 50 1.71 10.87 0.10
N PRO A 51 1.51 12.18 -0.14
CA PRO A 51 0.82 13.06 0.81
C PRO A 51 -0.70 12.83 0.88
N ARG A 52 -1.29 12.17 -0.13
CA ARG A 52 -2.75 12.01 -0.26
C ARG A 52 -3.25 10.58 -0.10
N VAL A 53 -2.36 9.61 0.07
CA VAL A 53 -2.76 8.20 0.26
C VAL A 53 -1.94 7.53 1.35
N TYR A 54 -2.44 6.41 1.84
CA TYR A 54 -1.69 5.45 2.63
C TYR A 54 -1.96 4.04 2.11
N THR A 55 -1.19 3.07 2.61
CA THR A 55 -1.28 1.69 2.13
C THR A 55 -1.18 0.71 3.29
N PHE A 56 -1.90 -0.41 3.18
CA PHE A 56 -1.85 -1.51 4.13
C PHE A 56 -2.11 -2.83 3.40
N SER A 57 -1.65 -3.96 3.97
CA SER A 57 -1.87 -5.27 3.37
C SER A 57 -3.09 -5.94 4.02
N GLN A 58 -3.95 -6.55 3.21
CA GLN A 58 -5.08 -7.37 3.68
C GLN A 58 -5.01 -8.78 3.09
N GLY A 59 -5.67 -9.74 3.74
CA GLY A 59 -5.67 -11.16 3.35
C GLY A 59 -4.47 -11.95 3.89
N GLU A 60 -4.43 -13.23 3.53
CA GLU A 60 -3.50 -14.22 4.09
C GLU A 60 -2.78 -15.02 3.01
N GLY A 61 -1.54 -15.43 3.30
CA GLY A 61 -0.74 -16.27 2.42
C GLY A 61 -0.66 -15.74 0.98
N LEU A 62 -1.07 -16.60 0.03
CA LEU A 62 -1.07 -16.31 -1.41
C LEU A 62 -2.17 -15.33 -1.84
N LEU A 63 -3.20 -15.16 -1.01
CA LEU A 63 -4.31 -14.24 -1.27
C LEU A 63 -4.05 -12.87 -0.63
N ARG A 64 -2.86 -12.61 -0.10
CA ARG A 64 -2.53 -11.33 0.52
C ARG A 64 -2.26 -10.27 -0.54
N TYR A 65 -2.93 -9.13 -0.42
CA TYR A 65 -2.87 -8.01 -1.36
C TYR A 65 -2.63 -6.67 -0.63
N VAL A 66 -2.33 -5.62 -1.40
CA VAL A 66 -2.19 -4.25 -0.88
C VAL A 66 -3.46 -3.46 -1.21
N VAL A 67 -3.94 -2.72 -0.22
CA VAL A 67 -4.99 -1.72 -0.35
C VAL A 67 -4.35 -0.33 -0.34
N VAL A 68 -4.78 0.51 -1.27
CA VAL A 68 -4.42 1.93 -1.36
C VAL A 68 -5.64 2.75 -0.98
N ALA A 69 -5.53 3.55 0.07
CA ALA A 69 -6.64 4.32 0.62
C ALA A 69 -6.33 5.83 0.58
N PRO A 70 -7.29 6.69 0.20
CA PRO A 70 -7.10 8.13 0.22
C PRO A 70 -7.06 8.65 1.66
N ARG A 71 -6.18 9.62 1.91
CA ARG A 71 -6.21 10.40 3.15
C ARG A 71 -7.35 11.40 3.04
N ARG A 72 -8.36 11.29 3.90
CA ARG A 72 -9.43 12.28 3.99
C ARG A 72 -9.02 13.36 4.98
N GLU A 73 -9.00 14.61 4.55
CA GLU A 73 -8.90 15.74 5.49
C GLU A 73 -10.15 15.76 6.37
N GLY A 74 -9.96 15.77 7.70
CA GLY A 74 -11.06 15.85 8.67
C GLY A 74 -11.75 14.53 9.03
N VAL A 75 -11.33 13.40 8.46
CA VAL A 75 -11.65 12.07 9.01
C VAL A 75 -10.39 11.58 9.70
N GLU A 76 -10.36 11.72 11.02
CA GLU A 76 -9.30 11.14 11.84
C GLU A 76 -9.21 9.64 11.49
N PRO A 77 -8.02 9.10 11.15
CA PRO A 77 -7.89 7.67 10.91
C PRO A 77 -8.49 6.93 12.12
N PRO A 78 -9.19 5.80 11.89
CA PRO A 78 -9.79 5.05 12.98
C PRO A 78 -8.73 4.84 14.07
N ALA A 79 -9.10 5.10 15.33
CA ALA A 79 -8.18 5.22 16.46
C ALA A 79 -7.23 4.02 16.67
N SER A 80 -7.48 2.88 16.01
CA SER A 80 -6.58 1.73 15.93
C SER A 80 -5.32 1.96 15.09
N GLU A 81 -5.22 3.03 14.29
CA GLU A 81 -4.12 3.30 13.36
C GLU A 81 -3.37 4.62 13.63
N ALA A 82 -3.51 5.21 14.82
CA ALA A 82 -2.60 6.26 15.27
C ALA A 82 -1.18 5.66 15.44
N VAL A 83 -0.41 5.67 14.35
CA VAL A 83 0.97 5.17 14.33
C VAL A 83 1.79 6.04 15.28
N ASP A 84 2.10 5.50 16.46
CA ASP A 84 3.11 6.07 17.37
C ASP A 84 4.45 6.07 16.62
N ASP A 85 5.00 7.25 16.34
CA ASP A 85 6.32 7.43 15.69
C ASP A 85 7.46 6.72 16.46
N ARG A 86 7.19 6.25 17.69
CA ARG A 86 8.14 5.48 18.52
C ARG A 86 8.06 3.97 18.33
N ASN A 87 7.14 3.43 17.52
CA ASN A 87 7.03 1.98 17.31
C ASN A 87 6.78 1.59 15.85
N PRO A 88 7.83 1.43 15.03
CA PRO A 88 7.69 1.04 13.62
C PRO A 88 7.29 -0.44 13.41
N GLY A 89 6.95 -1.20 14.47
CA GLY A 89 6.76 -2.65 14.44
C GLY A 89 5.34 -3.19 14.72
N ALA A 90 4.32 -2.35 14.92
CA ALA A 90 3.05 -2.82 15.51
C ALA A 90 1.93 -3.27 14.52
N ALA A 91 2.23 -3.55 13.25
CA ALA A 91 1.21 -4.10 12.33
C ALA A 91 1.38 -5.61 12.03
N ASP A 92 2.32 -6.29 12.71
CA ASP A 92 2.55 -7.74 12.58
C ASP A 92 1.98 -8.54 13.77
N GLN A 93 0.93 -8.03 14.42
CA GLN A 93 0.25 -8.70 15.53
C GLN A 93 -1.27 -8.62 15.37
N VAL A 94 -1.80 -9.43 14.46
CA VAL A 94 -3.12 -10.04 14.64
C VAL A 94 -2.98 -11.52 14.30
N ALA A 95 -2.62 -12.27 15.32
CA ALA A 95 -2.99 -13.68 15.50
C ALA A 95 -4.21 -13.71 16.42
#